data_AF-A0A9E2MVP4-F1
#
_entry.id   AF-A0A9E2MVP4-F1
#
_cell.length_a   1.000
_cell.length_b   1.000
_cell.length_c   1.000
_cell.angle_alpha   90.00
_cell.angle_beta   90.00
_cell.angle_gamma   90.00
#
_symmetry.space_group_name_H-M   'P 1'
#
loop_
_entity.id
_entity.type
_entity.pdbx_description
1 polymer ?
#
loop_
_entity_poly.entity_id
_entity_poly.type
_entity_poly.pdbx_seq_one_letter_code
_entity_poly.pdbx_strand_id
1 'polypeptide(L)'
;MDERVPEKRQRISTLGQIGLQQFAPYLMNRIMGRYNATLREDFRRQGRTIPQVRTLAVLSVTDGVTVGDLAVFTVIEQSTLSRTLDTLEAHGLVRRETGDTDT
;
A
#
# COMPACT_ATOMS: atom_id res chain seq x y z
N MET A 1 12.44 -45.31 -26.74
CA MET A 1 12.24 -45.49 -25.28
C MET A 1 12.60 -44.15 -24.67
N ASP A 2 11.61 -43.27 -24.53
CA ASP A 2 11.81 -41.88 -24.14
C ASP A 2 11.53 -41.77 -22.64
N GLU A 3 12.59 -41.56 -21.86
CA GLU A 3 12.60 -41.61 -20.41
C GLU A 3 12.03 -40.29 -19.87
N ARG A 4 10.77 -40.33 -19.41
CA ARG A 4 10.16 -39.18 -18.72
C ARG A 4 10.87 -38.96 -17.39
N VAL A 5 11.63 -37.86 -17.32
CA VAL A 5 12.18 -37.35 -16.05
C VAL A 5 11.03 -37.11 -15.07
N PRO A 6 11.06 -37.66 -13.84
CA PRO A 6 9.98 -37.47 -12.90
C PRO A 6 9.99 -36.03 -12.39
N GLU A 7 8.93 -35.27 -12.69
CA GLU A 7 8.67 -33.97 -12.09
C GLU A 7 8.61 -34.13 -10.56
N LYS A 8 9.63 -33.63 -9.86
CA LYS A 8 9.68 -33.60 -8.41
C LYS A 8 8.63 -32.60 -7.93
N ARG A 9 7.39 -33.05 -7.75
CA ARG A 9 6.28 -32.28 -7.19
C ARG A 9 6.75 -31.68 -5.87
N GLN A 10 7.07 -30.39 -5.89
CA GLN A 10 7.59 -29.67 -4.73
C GLN A 10 6.51 -29.77 -3.65
N ARG A 11 6.77 -30.56 -2.60
CA ARG A 11 5.83 -30.72 -1.49
C ARG A 11 5.68 -29.35 -0.87
N ILE A 12 4.53 -28.72 -1.03
CA ILE A 12 4.22 -27.44 -0.36
C ILE A 12 4.30 -27.73 1.13
N SER A 13 5.38 -27.30 1.77
CA SER A 13 5.55 -27.41 3.22
C SER A 13 4.46 -26.55 3.89
N THR A 14 3.79 -27.10 4.88
CA THR A 14 2.74 -26.35 5.59
C THR A 14 3.35 -25.21 6.40
N LEU A 15 2.57 -24.17 6.72
CA LEU A 15 3.07 -23.04 7.52
C LEU A 15 3.66 -23.49 8.87
N GLY A 16 3.08 -24.53 9.48
CA GLY A 16 3.60 -25.14 10.70
C GLY A 16 4.95 -25.85 10.52
N GLN A 17 5.28 -26.33 9.32
CA GLN A 17 6.57 -26.95 8.99
C GLN A 17 7.65 -25.93 8.61
N ILE A 18 7.26 -24.85 7.92
CA ILE A 18 8.17 -23.76 7.53
C ILE A 18 8.56 -22.91 8.76
N GLY A 19 7.62 -22.72 9.67
CA GLY A 19 7.77 -21.81 10.80
C GLY A 19 7.60 -20.35 10.39
N LEU A 20 7.00 -19.53 11.28
CA LEU A 20 6.65 -18.14 10.97
C LEU A 20 7.86 -17.27 10.59
N GLN A 21 9.05 -17.60 11.12
CA GLN A 21 10.29 -16.87 10.84
C GLN A 21 10.83 -17.11 9.41
N GLN A 22 10.30 -18.08 8.69
CA GLN A 22 10.66 -18.37 7.29
C GLN A 22 9.51 -18.06 6.33
N PHE A 23 8.45 -17.41 6.81
CA PHE A 23 7.28 -17.05 6.02
C PHE A 23 7.23 -15.53 5.78
N ALA A 24 7.70 -15.10 4.61
CA ALA A 24 7.86 -13.68 4.27
C ALA A 24 6.57 -12.84 4.45
N PRO A 25 5.37 -13.28 4.04
CA PRO A 25 4.14 -12.51 4.27
C PRO A 25 3.85 -12.23 5.74
N TYR A 26 4.13 -13.18 6.64
CA TYR A 26 3.99 -12.96 8.08
C TYR A 26 5.00 -11.93 8.60
N LEU A 27 6.26 -12.04 8.18
CA LEU A 27 7.30 -11.09 8.60
C LEU A 27 7.00 -9.67 8.09
N MET A 28 6.60 -9.54 6.83
CA MET A 28 6.19 -8.26 6.24
C MET A 28 5.01 -7.66 6.99
N ASN A 29 3.95 -8.43 7.24
CA ASN A 29 2.79 -7.97 8.00
C ASN A 29 3.17 -7.56 9.44
N ARG A 30 4.07 -8.31 10.08
CA ARG A 30 4.54 -7.99 11.43
C ARG A 30 5.36 -6.71 11.48
N ILE A 31 6.29 -6.52 10.54
CA ILE A 31 7.12 -5.30 10.44
C ILE A 31 6.24 -4.10 10.13
N MET A 32 5.43 -4.19 9.08
CA MET A 32 4.53 -3.11 8.66
C MET A 32 3.50 -2.77 9.73
N GLY A 33 2.94 -3.77 10.42
CA GLY A 33 2.00 -3.57 11.51
C GLY A 33 2.62 -2.77 12.66
N ARG A 34 3.83 -3.13 13.10
CA ARG A 34 4.54 -2.39 14.15
C ARG A 34 4.90 -0.97 13.71
N TYR A 35 5.45 -0.82 12.51
CA TYR A 35 5.81 0.48 11.96
C TYR A 35 4.60 1.42 11.86
N ASN A 36 3.50 0.95 11.27
CA ASN A 36 2.26 1.72 11.16
C ASN A 36 1.67 2.06 12.54
N ALA A 37 1.78 1.18 13.53
CA ALA A 37 1.27 1.43 14.88
C ALA A 37 2.04 2.56 15.58
N THR A 38 3.37 2.58 15.45
CA THR A 38 4.21 3.66 15.99
C THR A 38 3.87 5.00 15.35
N LEU A 39 3.87 5.06 14.01
CA LEU A 39 3.62 6.31 13.30
C LEU A 39 2.19 6.84 13.44
N ARG A 40 1.21 5.96 13.62
CA ARG A 40 -0.19 6.37 13.77
C ARG A 40 -0.38 7.34 14.93
N GLU A 41 0.31 7.11 16.05
CA GLU A 41 0.18 8.00 17.19
C GLU A 41 0.80 9.37 16.92
N ASP A 42 1.95 9.41 16.25
CA ASP A 42 2.62 10.66 15.90
C ASP A 42 1.79 11.50 14.91
N PHE A 43 1.23 10.86 13.88
CA PHE A 43 0.34 11.55 12.94
C PHE A 43 -0.96 12.01 13.59
N ARG A 44 -1.50 11.22 14.53
CA ARG A 44 -2.69 11.61 15.29
C ARG A 44 -2.45 12.88 16.10
N ARG A 45 -1.27 13.05 16.70
CA ARG A 45 -0.87 14.30 17.38
C ARG A 45 -0.83 15.51 16.44
N GLN A 46 -0.57 15.28 15.15
CA GLN A 46 -0.57 16.30 14.10
C GLN A 46 -1.94 16.46 13.42
N GLY A 47 -2.99 15.79 13.92
CA GLY A 47 -4.33 15.84 13.36
C GLY A 47 -4.46 15.15 11.99
N ARG A 48 -3.58 14.19 11.67
CA ARG A 48 -3.55 13.49 10.39
C ARG A 48 -3.89 12.01 10.49
N THR A 49 -4.60 11.52 9.48
CA THR A 49 -4.89 10.10 9.33
C THR A 49 -3.81 9.40 8.50
N ILE A 50 -3.70 8.08 8.64
CA ILE A 50 -2.76 7.28 7.83
C ILE A 50 -3.02 7.43 6.32
N PRO A 51 -4.27 7.40 5.83
CA PRO A 51 -4.57 7.72 4.43
C PRO A 51 -4.00 9.06 3.99
N GLN A 52 -4.26 10.13 4.74
CA GLN A 52 -3.79 11.47 4.41
C GLN A 52 -2.27 11.53 4.28
N VAL A 53 -1.55 10.95 5.25
CA VAL A 53 -0.09 10.98 5.23
C VAL A 53 0.48 10.14 4.09
N ARG A 54 -0.09 8.96 3.82
CA ARG A 54 0.35 8.12 2.68
C ARG A 54 0.14 8.82 1.35
N THR A 55 -1.01 9.45 1.17
CA THR A 55 -1.32 10.25 -0.02
C THR A 55 -0.29 11.36 -0.20
N LEU A 56 -0.02 12.15 0.85
CA LEU A 56 0.98 13.22 0.79
C LEU A 56 2.40 12.69 0.56
N ALA A 57 2.77 11.56 1.15
CA ALA A 57 4.08 10.95 0.96
C ALA A 57 4.31 10.53 -0.50
N VAL A 58 3.31 9.91 -1.14
CA VAL A 58 3.41 9.56 -2.58
C VAL A 58 3.48 10.82 -3.43
N LEU A 59 2.59 11.79 -3.21
CA LEU A 59 2.57 13.05 -3.97
C LEU A 59 3.82 13.91 -3.79
N SER A 60 4.53 13.76 -2.66
CA SER A 60 5.81 14.47 -2.43
C SER A 60 6.95 13.96 -3.31
N VAL A 61 6.81 12.76 -3.90
CA VAL A 61 7.80 12.13 -4.77
C VAL A 61 7.36 12.15 -6.23
N THR A 62 6.07 11.93 -6.48
CA THR A 62 5.49 11.84 -7.82
C THR A 62 4.25 12.72 -7.90
N ASP A 63 4.35 13.82 -8.64
CA ASP A 63 3.23 14.74 -8.90
C ASP A 63 2.50 14.38 -10.21
N GLY A 64 1.28 14.90 -10.39
CA GLY A 64 0.50 14.72 -11.63
C GLY A 64 0.00 13.28 -11.86
N VAL A 65 -0.14 12.48 -10.80
CA VAL A 65 -0.64 11.10 -10.88
C VAL A 65 -2.17 11.05 -10.91
N THR A 66 -2.71 10.09 -11.66
CA THR A 66 -4.16 9.85 -11.66
C THR A 66 -4.63 9.34 -10.28
N VAL A 67 -5.91 9.54 -9.96
CA VAL A 67 -6.48 9.01 -8.71
C VAL A 67 -6.40 7.47 -8.66
N GLY A 68 -6.49 6.81 -9.81
CA GLY A 68 -6.35 5.35 -9.92
C GLY A 68 -4.95 4.87 -9.56
N ASP A 69 -3.91 5.48 -10.14
CA ASP A 69 -2.52 5.13 -9.83
C ASP A 69 -2.17 5.46 -8.39
N LEU A 70 -2.66 6.59 -7.90
CA LEU A 70 -2.47 6.99 -6.51
C LEU A 70 -3.10 5.99 -5.53
N ALA A 71 -4.24 5.37 -5.87
CA ALA A 71 -4.85 4.30 -5.07
C ALA A 71 -3.95 3.06 -4.99
N VAL A 72 -3.33 2.68 -6.12
CA VAL A 72 -2.37 1.57 -6.18
C VAL A 72 -1.13 1.87 -5.34
N PHE A 73 -0.50 3.03 -5.51
CA PHE A 73 0.73 3.40 -4.80
C PHE A 73 0.53 3.54 -3.30
N THR A 74 -0.59 4.12 -2.87
CA THR A 74 -0.89 4.32 -1.45
C THR A 74 -1.43 3.06 -0.77
N VAL A 75 -1.83 2.05 -1.55
CA VAL A 75 -2.54 0.86 -1.09
C VAL A 75 -3.81 1.26 -0.33
N ILE A 76 -4.59 2.17 -0.93
CA ILE A 76 -5.85 2.69 -0.39
C ILE A 76 -6.93 2.44 -1.42
N GLU A 77 -8.07 1.92 -0.96
CA GLU A 77 -9.25 1.75 -1.80
C GLU A 77 -9.72 3.10 -2.37
N GLN A 78 -10.07 3.14 -3.66
CA GLN A 78 -10.36 4.38 -4.38
C GLN A 78 -11.44 5.24 -3.72
N SER A 79 -12.51 4.64 -3.17
CA SER A 79 -13.56 5.40 -2.47
C SER A 79 -13.02 6.12 -1.22
N THR A 80 -12.11 5.47 -0.49
CA THR A 80 -11.45 6.03 0.69
C THR A 80 -10.41 7.07 0.31
N LEU A 81 -9.68 6.84 -0.79
CA LEU A 81 -8.73 7.81 -1.32
C LEU A 81 -9.44 9.08 -1.79
N SER A 82 -10.60 8.97 -2.46
CA SER A 82 -11.38 10.13 -2.89
C SER A 82 -11.73 11.04 -1.71
N ARG A 83 -12.33 10.48 -0.64
CA ARG A 83 -12.65 11.22 0.59
C ARG A 83 -11.42 11.84 1.26
N THR A 84 -10.30 11.11 1.22
CA THR A 84 -9.02 11.58 1.76
C THR A 84 -8.52 12.80 1.00
N LEU A 85 -8.55 12.74 -0.33
CA LEU A 85 -8.17 13.83 -1.23
C LEU A 85 -9.10 15.03 -1.06
N ASP A 86 -10.41 14.85 -0.93
CA ASP A 86 -11.37 15.94 -0.67
C ASP A 86 -10.99 16.71 0.61
N THR A 87 -10.62 15.98 1.67
CA THR A 87 -10.18 16.58 2.93
C THR A 87 -8.84 17.30 2.78
N LEU A 88 -7.88 16.71 2.05
CA LEU A 88 -6.57 17.32 1.82
C LEU A 88 -6.66 18.59 0.97
N GLU A 89 -7.55 18.61 -0.02
CA GLU A 89 -7.83 19.75 -0.89
C GLU A 89 -8.49 20.88 -0.11
N ALA A 90 -9.49 20.56 0.73
CA ALA A 90 -10.09 21.53 1.65
C ALA A 90 -9.08 22.16 2.63
N HIS A 91 -8.01 21.43 2.97
CA HIS A 91 -6.92 21.92 3.81
C HIS A 91 -5.81 22.63 3.00
N GLY A 92 -5.95 22.76 1.68
CA GLY A 92 -5.00 23.45 0.80
C GLY A 92 -3.68 22.71 0.58
N LEU A 93 -3.66 21.39 0.73
CA LEU A 93 -2.42 20.59 0.69
C LEU A 93 -2.21 19.84 -0.62
N VAL A 94 -3.29 19.63 -1.35
CA VAL A 94 -3.30 19.02 -2.68
C VAL A 94 -4.24 19.83 -3.55
N ARG A 95 -4.05 19.74 -4.87
CA ARG A 95 -4.92 20.32 -5.88
C ARG A 95 -5.23 19.25 -6.92
N ARG A 96 -6.48 19.17 -7.36
CA ARG A 96 -6.85 18.35 -8.52
C ARG A 96 -6.90 19.20 -9.77
N GLU A 97 -6.42 18.63 -10.87
CA GLU A 97 -6.48 19.21 -12.20
C GLU A 97 -7.08 18.18 -13.15
N THR A 98 -7.86 18.63 -14.12
CA THR A 98 -8.32 17.79 -15.23
C THR A 98 -7.11 17.46 -16.10
N GLY A 99 -6.86 16.16 -16.32
CA GLY A 99 -5.80 15.73 -17.21
C GLY A 99 -6.19 15.93 -18.68
N ASP A 100 -5.20 16.13 -19.56
CA ASP A 100 -5.41 16.29 -21.02
C ASP A 100 -6.18 15.13 -21.67
N THR A 101 -6.19 13.94 -21.04
CA THR A 101 -6.91 12.75 -21.52
C THR A 101 -8.38 12.66 -21.10
N ASP A 102 -8.91 13.64 -20.36
CA ASP A 102 -10.29 13.66 -19.84
C ASP A 102 -11.21 14.57 -20.68
N THR A 103 -11.04 14.53 -22.02
CA THR A 103 -11.92 15.18 -23.02
C THR A 103 -12.86 14.17 -23.67
#